data_AF-A0A140DD55-F1
#
_entry.id   AF-A0A140DD55-F1
#
_cell.length_a   1.000
_cell.length_b   1.000
_cell.length_c   1.000
_cell.angle_alpha   90.00
_cell.angle_beta   90.00
_cell.angle_gamma   90.00
#
_symmetry.space_group_name_H-M   'P 1'
#
loop_
_entity.id
_entity.type
_entity.pdbx_description
1 polymer ?
#
loop_
_entity_poly.entity_id
_entity_poly.type
_entity_poly.pdbx_seq_one_letter_code
_entity_poly.pdbx_strand_id
1 'polypeptide(L)'
;WIFGGGYTVGSGNSDMYGPDYLLQHGVLVVTLNYRLGVLGFMSTGDSVVSGNMGLKDQVMALRWVKDNVAAFGGDPDNITIFGESAG
;
A
#
# COMPACT_ATOMS: atom_id res chain seq x y z
N TRP A 1 5.23 2.75 -1.44
CA TRP A 1 4.68 2.61 -2.80
C TRP A 1 3.34 1.89 -2.73
N ILE A 2 2.29 2.55 -3.22
CA ILE A 2 0.99 1.94 -3.49
C ILE A 2 0.90 1.76 -5.00
N PHE A 3 0.71 0.53 -5.48
CA PHE A 3 0.68 0.23 -6.90
C PHE A 3 -0.67 0.62 -7.54
N GLY A 4 -0.63 0.99 -8.83
CA GLY A 4 -1.79 1.34 -9.64
C GLY A 4 -2.59 0.14 -10.15
N GLY A 5 -3.16 0.23 -11.35
CA GLY A 5 -3.96 -0.86 -11.94
C GLY A 5 -5.48 -0.73 -11.76
N GLY A 6 -5.95 0.52 -11.62
CA GLY A 6 -7.38 0.86 -11.66
C GLY A 6 -8.22 0.11 -10.62
N TYR A 7 -7.63 -0.23 -9.47
CA TYR A 7 -8.26 -1.03 -8.42
C TYR A 7 -8.67 -2.45 -8.83
N THR A 8 -8.20 -2.98 -9.96
CA THR A 8 -8.64 -4.28 -10.50
C THR A 8 -7.51 -5.28 -10.70
N VAL A 9 -6.29 -4.79 -10.95
CA VAL A 9 -5.10 -5.60 -11.20
C VAL A 9 -3.87 -4.99 -10.52
N GLY A 10 -2.76 -5.74 -10.48
CA GLY A 10 -1.48 -5.28 -9.94
C GLY A 10 -1.07 -6.02 -8.66
N SER A 11 0.14 -5.71 -8.18
CA SER A 11 0.67 -6.20 -6.91
C SER A 11 1.83 -5.31 -6.46
N GLY A 12 2.24 -5.40 -5.19
CA GLY A 12 3.44 -4.77 -4.66
C GLY A 12 4.73 -5.58 -4.89
N ASN A 13 4.74 -6.55 -5.81
CA ASN A 13 5.85 -7.46 -6.02
C ASN A 13 7.04 -6.78 -6.72
N SER A 14 8.25 -7.27 -6.42
CA SER A 14 9.51 -6.71 -6.92
C SER A 14 9.85 -7.09 -8.36
N ASP A 15 9.13 -8.04 -8.97
CA ASP A 15 9.24 -8.35 -10.39
C ASP A 15 8.77 -7.19 -11.28
N MET A 16 7.78 -6.42 -10.80
CA MET A 16 7.29 -5.20 -11.43
C MET A 16 7.82 -3.92 -10.76
N TYR A 17 7.98 -3.94 -9.43
CA TYR A 17 8.36 -2.77 -8.62
C TYR A 17 9.63 -3.02 -7.81
N GLY A 18 10.69 -3.47 -8.48
CA GLY A 18 12.01 -3.70 -7.89
C GLY A 18 12.56 -2.44 -7.18
N PRO A 19 13.12 -2.55 -5.96
CA PRO A 19 13.55 -1.40 -5.18
C PRO A 19 14.97 -0.93 -5.52
N ASP A 20 15.67 -1.61 -6.44
CA ASP A 20 17.12 -1.53 -6.68
C ASP A 20 17.67 -0.11 -6.87
N TYR A 21 16.94 0.76 -7.57
CA TYR A 21 17.35 2.15 -7.77
C TYR A 21 17.14 3.01 -6.52
N LEU A 22 16.05 2.79 -5.78
CA LEU A 22 15.73 3.57 -4.59
C LEU A 22 16.65 3.21 -3.41
N LEU A 23 17.05 1.94 -3.29
CA LEU A 23 17.96 1.49 -2.22
C LEU A 23 19.33 2.19 -2.25
N GLN A 24 19.73 2.73 -3.41
CA GLN A 24 20.99 3.50 -3.55
C GLN A 24 20.96 4.85 -2.84
N HIS A 25 19.79 5.33 -2.43
CA HIS A 25 19.60 6.65 -1.82
C HIS A 25 19.49 6.61 -0.29
N GLY A 26 19.81 5.47 0.34
CA GLY A 26 19.78 5.35 1.81
C GLY A 26 18.38 5.46 2.42
N VAL A 27 17.36 5.04 1.66
CA VAL A 27 15.95 5.04 2.09
C VAL A 27 15.46 3.60 2.30
N LEU A 28 14.44 3.46 3.17
CA LEU A 28 13.66 2.23 3.23
C LEU A 28 12.52 2.28 2.21
N VAL A 29 12.40 1.22 1.42
CA VAL A 29 11.31 1.07 0.45
C VAL A 29 10.31 0.06 0.98
N VAL A 30 9.07 0.50 1.16
CA VAL A 30 7.94 -0.38 1.52
C VAL A 30 6.96 -0.45 0.35
N THR A 31 6.67 -1.66 -0.10
CA THR A 31 5.56 -1.99 -1.01
C THR A 31 4.52 -2.82 -0.25
N LEU A 32 3.28 -2.82 -0.71
CA LEU A 32 2.18 -3.53 -0.07
C LEU A 32 1.18 -4.07 -1.09
N ASN A 33 0.45 -5.10 -0.69
CA ASN A 33 -0.73 -5.58 -1.40
C ASN A 33 -1.99 -5.04 -0.72
N TYR A 34 -3.00 -4.67 -1.51
CA TYR A 34 -4.35 -4.35 -1.04
C TYR A 34 -5.37 -5.11 -1.88
N ARG A 35 -6.56 -5.38 -1.34
CA ARG A 35 -7.60 -6.12 -2.07
C ARG A 35 -8.06 -5.35 -3.31
N LEU A 36 -8.27 -6.08 -4.40
CA LEU A 36 -8.67 -5.57 -5.72
C LEU A 36 -10.08 -6.02 -6.10
N GLY A 37 -10.63 -5.37 -7.13
CA GLY A 37 -11.91 -5.69 -7.74
C GLY A 37 -13.05 -5.75 -6.73
N VAL A 38 -13.97 -6.70 -6.95
CA VAL A 38 -15.13 -6.91 -6.05
C VAL A 38 -14.70 -7.24 -4.61
N LEU A 39 -13.57 -7.91 -4.41
CA LEU A 39 -13.08 -8.27 -3.06
C LEU A 39 -12.59 -7.05 -2.28
N GLY A 40 -12.10 -6.02 -2.96
CA GLY A 40 -11.63 -4.78 -2.34
C GLY A 40 -12.68 -3.67 -2.29
N PHE A 41 -13.61 -3.63 -3.26
CA PHE A 41 -14.40 -2.42 -3.52
C PHE A 41 -15.91 -2.68 -3.64
N MET A 42 -16.39 -3.90 -3.41
CA MET A 42 -17.83 -4.14 -3.29
C MET A 42 -18.44 -3.33 -2.14
N SER A 43 -19.62 -2.76 -2.40
CA SER A 43 -20.46 -2.13 -1.39
C SER A 43 -21.91 -2.58 -1.57
N THR A 44 -22.60 -2.85 -0.47
CA THR A 44 -24.05 -3.11 -0.44
C THR A 44 -24.88 -1.84 -0.23
N GLY A 45 -24.23 -0.68 -0.02
CA GLY A 45 -24.92 0.57 0.29
C GLY A 45 -25.43 0.66 1.72
N ASP A 46 -25.09 -0.31 2.57
CA ASP A 46 -25.42 -0.37 3.99
C ASP A 46 -24.15 -0.56 4.86
N SER A 47 -24.33 -0.78 6.15
CA SER A 47 -23.22 -0.95 7.09
C SER A 47 -22.57 -2.34 7.05
N VAL A 48 -23.17 -3.34 6.40
CA VAL A 48 -22.66 -4.72 6.40
C VAL A 48 -21.44 -4.84 5.49
N VAL A 49 -21.55 -4.31 4.26
CA VAL A 49 -20.42 -4.18 3.34
C VAL A 49 -20.32 -2.71 2.91
N SER A 50 -19.70 -1.90 3.75
CA SER A 50 -19.66 -0.44 3.57
C SER A 50 -18.79 0.05 2.40
N GLY A 51 -18.19 -0.84 1.62
CA GLY A 51 -17.20 -0.48 0.59
C GLY A 51 -15.79 -0.18 1.11
N ASN A 52 -14.92 0.13 0.14
CA ASN A 52 -13.55 0.62 0.32
C ASN A 52 -12.67 -0.28 1.19
N MET A 53 -12.87 -1.59 1.12
CA MET A 53 -12.07 -2.55 1.87
C MET A 53 -10.60 -2.52 1.42
N GLY A 54 -10.33 -2.32 0.13
CA GLY A 54 -8.98 -2.11 -0.38
C GLY A 54 -8.30 -0.86 0.18
N LEU A 55 -9.02 0.26 0.33
CA LEU A 55 -8.48 1.46 0.99
C LEU A 55 -8.24 1.24 2.49
N LYS A 56 -9.12 0.48 3.16
CA LYS A 56 -8.93 0.10 4.57
C LYS A 56 -7.71 -0.79 4.75
N ASP A 57 -7.40 -1.67 3.79
CA ASP A 57 -6.17 -2.45 3.79
C ASP A 57 -4.95 -1.53 3.72
N GLN A 58 -4.98 -0.51 2.84
CA GLN A 58 -3.90 0.49 2.77
C GLN A 58 -3.73 1.26 4.09
N VAL A 59 -4.83 1.70 4.72
CA VAL A 59 -4.77 2.35 6.05
C VAL A 59 -4.17 1.43 7.11
N MET A 60 -4.56 0.15 7.12
CA MET A 60 -4.01 -0.82 8.05
C MET A 60 -2.50 -1.03 7.81
N ALA A 61 -2.09 -1.15 6.55
CA ALA A 61 -0.68 -1.28 6.19
C ALA A 61 0.13 -0.03 6.58
N LEU A 62 -0.40 1.18 6.39
CA LEU A 62 0.27 2.42 6.80
C LEU A 62 0.41 2.53 8.33
N ARG A 63 -0.61 2.10 9.09
CA ARG A 63 -0.50 2.00 10.56
C ARG A 63 0.58 1.00 10.96
N TRP A 64 0.58 -0.18 10.33
CA TRP A 64 1.62 -1.17 10.57
C TRP A 64 3.03 -0.61 10.27
N VAL A 65 3.21 0.10 9.15
CA VAL A 65 4.49 0.77 8.85
C VAL A 65 4.83 1.78 9.94
N LYS A 66 3.92 2.67 10.31
CA LYS A 66 4.15 3.67 11.37
C LYS A 66 4.59 3.02 12.69
N ASP A 67 3.94 1.92 13.07
CA ASP A 67 4.19 1.23 14.34
C ASP A 67 5.48 0.38 14.33
N ASN A 68 5.96 -0.05 13.15
CA ASN A 68 7.02 -1.05 13.03
C ASN A 68 8.29 -0.58 12.30
N VAL A 69 8.25 0.49 11.51
CA VAL A 69 9.36 0.87 10.62
C VAL A 69 10.66 1.18 11.39
N ALA A 70 10.54 1.63 12.65
CA ALA A 70 11.70 1.84 13.53
C ALA A 70 12.52 0.56 13.75
N ALA A 71 11.89 -0.61 13.80
CA ALA A 71 12.58 -1.90 13.95
C ALA A 71 13.42 -2.28 12.71
N PHE A 72 13.15 -1.65 11.56
CA PHE A 72 13.88 -1.84 10.30
C PHE A 72 14.88 -0.70 10.03
N GLY A 73 15.07 0.21 11.01
CA GLY A 73 15.99 1.35 10.89
C GLY A 73 15.40 2.59 10.21
N GLY A 74 14.08 2.66 10.05
CA GLY A 74 13.41 3.85 9.51
C GLY A 74 12.92 4.81 10.59
N ASP A 75 12.60 6.02 10.17
CA ASP A 75 12.03 7.04 11.04
C ASP A 75 10.49 7.05 10.90
N PRO A 76 9.74 6.67 11.95
CA PRO A 76 8.28 6.66 11.89
C PRO A 76 7.69 8.05 11.65
N ASP A 77 8.38 9.14 12.00
CA ASP A 77 7.92 10.52 11.81
C ASP A 77 8.30 11.11 10.44
N ASN A 78 9.05 10.36 9.62
CA ASN A 78 9.45 10.75 8.28
C ASN A 78 9.06 9.71 7.22
N ILE A 79 7.75 9.50 7.05
CA ILE A 79 7.18 8.57 6.08
C ILE A 79 6.63 9.34 4.87
N THR A 80 7.12 9.01 3.68
CA THR A 80 6.57 9.52 2.41
C THR A 80 5.69 8.45 1.75
N ILE A 81 4.42 8.80 1.50
CA ILE A 81 3.49 7.97 0.75
C ILE A 81 3.50 8.42 -0.72
N PHE A 82 3.63 7.46 -1.64
CA PHE A 82 3.62 7.72 -3.07
C PHE A 82 3.06 6.51 -3.83
N GLY A 83 2.46 6.78 -4.98
CA GLY A 83 1.81 5.81 -5.86
C GLY A 83 1.68 6.36 -7.29
N GLU A 84 1.18 5.53 -8.19
CA GLU A 84 0.94 5.88 -9.59
C GLU A 84 -0.44 5.38 -10.03
N SER A 85 -1.09 6.16 -10.90
CA SER A 85 -2.43 5.89 -11.41
C SER A 85 -3.48 5.76 -10.31
N ALA A 86 -3.87 4.55 -9.93
CA ALA A 86 -4.84 4.29 -8.85
C ALA A 86 -4.21 4.25 -7.45
N GLY A 87 -2.87 4.21 -7.37
CA GLY A 87 -2.11 4.17 -6.12
C GLY A 87 -1.83 5.54 -5.52
#